data_AF-A0A9W8WXH3-F1
#
_entry.id   AF-A0A9W8WXH3-F1
#
_cell.length_a   1.000
_cell.length_b   1.000
_cell.length_c   1.000
_cell.angle_alpha   90.00
_cell.angle_beta   90.00
_cell.angle_gamma   90.00
#
_symmetry.space_group_name_H-M   'P 1'
#
loop_
_entity.id
_entity.type
_entity.pdbx_description
1 polymer ?
#
loop_
_entity_poly.entity_id
_entity_poly.type
_entity_poly.pdbx_seq_one_letter_code
_entity_poly.pdbx_strand_id
1 'polypeptide(L)'
;MLRSPHTADPKKRKPAHGHQYHDSVISGTTDYTQAGADERVIDPQHLRHEINRILESNKIGINPTDGYVPDDDLNDLITAGNIRAALGHNVTSEIVNHVIQYARKTFATLQLVFKEPKERRKAMEAFQSNGFGDASLDSDDLKVCDSCRNQQHCAHPFPMPDPWDKTCLKQFETVRWHFLVPMFEAEKFQYDFDSRRLLPFRSKSDVKPPGSGNFSDVSCVEMLANKQTAIQTPNKRLLLLPSKHYVH
;
A
#
# COMPACT_ATOMS: atom_id res chain seq x y z
N MET A 1 19.88 -45.15 -20.49
CA MET A 1 20.71 -45.93 -19.54
C MET A 1 22.18 -45.55 -19.75
N LEU A 2 22.71 -44.60 -18.99
CA LEU A 2 24.14 -44.30 -18.95
C LEU A 2 24.47 -43.95 -17.50
N ARG A 3 25.09 -44.92 -16.81
CA ARG A 3 25.66 -44.75 -15.46
C ARG A 3 27.06 -44.15 -15.60
N SER A 4 27.39 -43.19 -14.75
CA SER A 4 28.77 -42.84 -14.44
C SER A 4 28.89 -42.45 -12.97
N PRO A 5 30.07 -42.65 -12.36
CA PRO A 5 30.17 -43.13 -10.98
C PRO A 5 30.66 -42.09 -9.98
N HIS A 6 30.40 -42.43 -8.71
CA HIS A 6 30.93 -41.88 -7.46
C HIS A 6 32.42 -41.52 -7.46
N THR A 7 32.76 -40.45 -6.74
CA THR A 7 33.91 -40.24 -5.82
C THR A 7 33.85 -38.78 -5.36
N ALA A 8 34.26 -38.32 -4.19
CA ALA A 8 34.51 -38.85 -2.86
C ALA A 8 34.59 -37.59 -1.95
N ASP A 9 33.98 -37.63 -0.77
CA ASP A 9 34.22 -36.71 0.35
C ASP A 9 35.48 -37.21 1.07
N PRO A 10 36.46 -36.38 1.51
CA PRO A 10 36.34 -35.76 2.84
C PRO A 10 37.17 -34.45 3.05
N LYS A 11 36.81 -33.62 4.04
CA LYS A 11 37.69 -33.29 5.20
C LYS A 11 37.12 -32.23 6.13
N LYS A 12 36.84 -32.69 7.35
CA LYS A 12 36.73 -31.92 8.60
C LYS A 12 38.00 -31.09 8.86
N ARG A 13 37.82 -29.81 9.24
CA ARG A 13 38.77 -29.02 10.04
C ARG A 13 38.01 -28.18 11.09
N LYS A 14 38.06 -28.63 12.34
CA LYS A 14 38.19 -27.80 13.56
C LYS A 14 39.67 -27.97 13.98
N PRO A 15 40.33 -27.10 14.77
CA PRO A 15 39.79 -26.28 15.88
C PRO A 15 40.42 -24.88 16.02
N ALA A 16 39.97 -24.09 17.01
CA ALA A 16 40.87 -23.48 18.03
C ALA A 16 40.08 -22.60 19.01
N HIS A 17 40.30 -22.87 20.29
CA HIS A 17 40.02 -22.02 21.44
C HIS A 17 40.79 -20.70 21.33
N GLY A 18 40.18 -19.60 21.79
CA GLY A 18 40.85 -18.30 21.93
C GLY A 18 40.18 -17.45 23.00
N HIS A 19 40.71 -17.56 24.22
CA HIS A 19 40.72 -16.64 25.35
C HIS A 19 39.54 -15.71 25.67
N GLN A 20 39.01 -15.96 26.88
CA GLN A 20 38.51 -14.97 27.83
C GLN A 20 39.43 -13.74 27.93
N TYR A 21 38.86 -12.55 27.78
CA TYR A 21 39.29 -11.34 28.48
C TYR A 21 38.13 -10.86 29.34
N HIS A 22 38.37 -10.92 30.65
CA HIS A 22 37.69 -10.08 31.63
C HIS A 22 38.21 -8.66 31.44
N ASP A 23 37.33 -7.70 31.17
CA ASP A 23 37.57 -6.32 31.57
C ASP A 23 36.28 -5.76 32.17
N SER A 24 36.33 -5.63 33.48
CA SER A 24 35.37 -4.94 34.32
C SER A 24 35.52 -3.43 34.09
N VAL A 25 34.57 -2.83 33.37
CA VAL A 25 34.46 -1.38 33.27
C VAL A 25 33.18 -0.92 33.98
N ILE A 26 33.41 -0.49 35.22
CA ILE A 26 32.83 0.66 35.91
C ILE A 26 31.37 1.00 35.56
N SER A 27 30.50 0.70 36.54
CA SER A 27 29.18 1.31 36.71
C SER A 27 29.25 2.83 36.65
N GLY A 28 28.73 3.39 35.58
CA GLY A 28 28.25 4.77 35.50
C GLY A 28 26.75 4.75 35.29
N THR A 29 25.98 4.74 36.37
CA THR A 29 24.53 5.00 36.36
C THR A 29 24.30 6.46 35.96
N THR A 30 24.15 6.71 34.66
CA THR A 30 23.44 7.89 34.18
C THR A 30 21.95 7.58 34.24
N ASP A 31 21.30 8.09 35.27
CA ASP A 31 19.85 8.33 35.32
C ASP A 31 19.46 9.20 34.12
N TYR A 32 19.10 8.55 33.02
CA TYR A 32 18.27 9.16 32.00
C TYR A 32 16.82 8.98 32.45
N THR A 33 16.32 9.99 33.16
CA THR A 33 14.89 10.20 33.38
C THR A 33 14.24 10.27 32.00
N GLN A 34 13.74 9.13 31.55
CA GLN A 34 12.99 8.97 30.32
C GLN A 34 11.72 9.80 30.50
N ALA A 35 11.71 10.97 29.88
CA ALA A 35 10.53 11.81 29.78
C ALA A 35 9.42 10.91 29.24
N GLY A 36 8.42 10.66 30.08
CA GLY A 36 7.21 9.94 29.72
C GLY A 36 6.55 10.70 28.59
N ALA A 37 6.87 10.30 27.35
CA ALA A 37 6.06 10.63 26.21
C ALA A 37 4.70 10.01 26.51
N ASP A 38 3.74 10.88 26.78
CA ASP A 38 2.32 10.61 26.90
C ASP A 38 1.93 9.69 25.73
N GLU A 39 1.95 8.38 26.00
CA GLU A 39 1.69 7.34 25.01
C GLU A 39 0.18 7.35 24.81
N ARG A 40 -0.28 8.34 24.04
CA ARG A 40 -1.68 8.52 23.73
C ARG A 40 -2.18 7.21 23.16
N VAL A 41 -3.11 6.59 23.86
CA VAL A 41 -3.74 5.35 23.41
C VAL A 41 -4.52 5.67 22.15
N ILE A 42 -3.97 5.29 21.00
CA ILE A 42 -4.63 5.49 19.70
C ILE A 42 -5.64 4.36 19.51
N ASP A 43 -6.89 4.72 19.23
CA ASP A 43 -7.95 3.76 18.90
C ASP A 43 -7.57 2.94 17.67
N PRO A 44 -7.67 1.59 17.69
CA PRO A 44 -7.43 0.74 16.53
C PRO A 44 -8.29 1.07 15.29
N GLN A 45 -9.41 1.80 15.44
CA GLN A 45 -10.23 2.28 14.31
C GLN A 45 -9.84 3.68 13.80
N HIS A 46 -8.93 4.38 14.48
CA HIS A 46 -8.54 5.75 14.11
C HIS A 46 -8.14 5.87 12.63
N LEU A 47 -7.26 4.99 12.15
CA LEU A 47 -6.84 4.98 10.74
C LEU A 47 -8.00 4.80 9.77
N ARG A 48 -8.96 3.92 10.08
CA ARG A 48 -10.13 3.67 9.23
C ARG A 48 -10.99 4.92 9.14
N HIS A 49 -11.23 5.61 10.26
CA HIS A 49 -11.99 6.86 10.28
C HIS A 49 -11.31 7.97 9.47
N GLU A 50 -9.99 8.14 9.64
CA GLU A 50 -9.24 9.15 8.90
C GLU A 50 -9.22 8.86 7.39
N ILE A 51 -9.03 7.60 6.98
CA ILE A 51 -9.11 7.22 5.56
C ILE A 51 -10.49 7.57 4.99
N ASN A 52 -11.58 7.20 5.66
CA ASN A 52 -12.92 7.52 5.18
C ASN A 52 -13.16 9.04 5.07
N ARG A 53 -12.69 9.82 6.07
CA ARG A 53 -12.77 11.29 6.04
C ARG A 53 -12.03 11.87 4.83
N ILE A 54 -10.85 11.35 4.51
CA ILE A 54 -10.07 11.76 3.33
C ILE A 54 -10.82 11.42 2.05
N LEU A 55 -11.38 10.21 1.93
CA LEU A 55 -12.16 9.78 0.76
C LEU A 55 -13.42 10.63 0.53
N GLU A 56 -14.09 11.02 1.61
CA GLU A 56 -15.26 11.90 1.54
C GLU A 56 -14.87 13.31 1.06
N SER A 57 -13.71 13.79 1.49
CA SER A 57 -13.22 15.14 1.16
C SER A 57 -12.51 15.23 -0.20
N ASN A 58 -12.02 14.12 -0.72
CA ASN A 58 -11.22 14.07 -1.96
C ASN A 58 -11.94 13.30 -3.06
N LYS A 59 -12.99 13.92 -3.62
CA LYS A 59 -13.69 13.34 -4.76
C LYS A 59 -12.86 13.38 -6.04
N ILE A 60 -13.05 12.38 -6.89
CA ILE A 60 -12.35 12.21 -8.16
C ILE A 60 -13.29 11.60 -9.21
N GLY A 61 -12.95 11.77 -10.48
CA GLY A 61 -13.74 11.32 -11.62
C GLY A 61 -14.55 12.44 -12.27
N ILE A 62 -15.13 12.11 -13.43
CA ILE A 62 -16.01 13.01 -14.19
C ILE A 62 -17.34 13.18 -13.46
N ASN A 63 -17.85 12.10 -12.87
CA ASN A 63 -18.96 12.11 -11.93
C ASN A 63 -18.37 11.82 -10.55
N PRO A 64 -18.23 12.81 -9.65
CA PRO A 64 -17.42 12.71 -8.43
C PRO A 64 -18.10 11.87 -7.33
N THR A 65 -18.49 10.63 -7.64
CA THR A 65 -19.04 9.66 -6.70
C THR A 65 -17.94 9.09 -5.81
N ASP A 66 -16.79 8.81 -6.41
CA ASP A 66 -15.70 8.11 -5.77
C ASP A 66 -14.70 9.06 -5.11
N GLY A 67 -14.10 8.59 -4.02
CA GLY A 67 -13.01 9.25 -3.31
C GLY A 67 -11.66 8.63 -3.67
N TYR A 68 -10.58 9.37 -3.45
CA TYR A 68 -9.23 8.80 -3.42
C TYR A 68 -8.45 9.33 -2.22
N VAL A 69 -7.37 8.64 -1.86
CA VAL A 69 -6.42 9.09 -0.84
C VAL A 69 -5.17 9.62 -1.54
N PRO A 70 -4.86 10.93 -1.45
CA PRO A 70 -3.60 11.47 -1.93
C PRO A 70 -2.39 10.80 -1.29
N ASP A 71 -1.29 10.63 -2.04
CA ASP A 71 -0.09 9.94 -1.52
C ASP A 71 0.52 10.70 -0.33
N ASP A 72 0.50 12.05 -0.35
CA ASP A 72 0.97 12.89 0.76
C ASP A 72 0.15 12.63 2.04
N ASP A 73 -1.18 12.69 1.95
CA ASP A 73 -2.09 12.42 3.08
C ASP A 73 -1.90 10.99 3.62
N LEU A 74 -1.70 10.02 2.72
CA LEU A 74 -1.44 8.64 3.11
C LEU A 74 -0.11 8.50 3.86
N ASN A 75 0.95 9.14 3.37
CA ASN A 75 2.27 9.09 3.99
C ASN A 75 2.27 9.69 5.40
N ASP A 76 1.56 10.80 5.59
CA ASP A 76 1.40 11.45 6.89
C ASP A 76 0.59 10.59 7.86
N LEU A 77 -0.40 9.84 7.34
CA LEU A 77 -1.27 9.00 8.15
C LEU A 77 -0.59 7.68 8.59
N ILE A 78 0.21 7.06 7.72
CA ILE A 78 0.84 5.75 7.96
C ILE A 78 2.15 5.91 8.76
N THR A 79 1.99 6.20 10.06
CA THR A 79 3.09 6.30 11.03
C THR A 79 3.27 5.00 11.82
N ALA A 80 4.45 4.80 12.41
CA ALA A 80 4.74 3.62 13.23
C ALA A 80 3.77 3.46 14.42
N GLY A 81 3.34 4.55 15.05
CA GLY A 81 2.35 4.53 16.14
C GLY A 81 0.98 4.08 15.64
N ASN A 82 0.51 4.68 14.54
CA ASN A 82 -0.78 4.35 13.95
C ASN A 82 -0.84 2.89 13.44
N ILE A 83 0.25 2.39 12.86
CA ILE A 83 0.35 0.99 12.42
C ILE A 83 0.20 0.03 13.61
N ARG A 84 0.95 0.28 14.70
CA ARG A 84 0.87 -0.56 15.92
C ARG A 84 -0.54 -0.54 16.52
N ALA A 85 -1.14 0.64 16.63
CA ALA A 85 -2.50 0.77 17.15
C ALA A 85 -3.52 -0.01 16.31
N ALA A 86 -3.48 0.13 14.99
CA ALA A 86 -4.41 -0.54 14.08
C ALA A 86 -4.23 -2.06 14.00
N LEU A 87 -3.02 -2.57 14.21
CA LEU A 87 -2.72 -4.01 14.24
C LEU A 87 -2.87 -4.64 15.64
N GLY A 88 -3.02 -3.82 16.68
CA GLY A 88 -3.22 -4.25 18.06
C GLY A 88 -1.94 -4.75 18.75
N HIS A 89 -2.09 -5.62 19.74
CA HIS A 89 -0.95 -6.14 20.52
C HIS A 89 -0.06 -7.11 19.73
N ASN A 90 1.18 -7.28 20.19
CA ASN A 90 2.18 -8.22 19.65
C ASN A 90 2.67 -7.92 18.22
N VAL A 91 2.63 -6.66 17.81
CA VAL A 91 3.14 -6.23 16.50
C VAL A 91 4.65 -6.07 16.58
N THR A 92 5.38 -6.82 15.75
CA THR A 92 6.83 -6.72 15.66
C THR A 92 7.26 -5.46 14.90
N SER A 93 8.46 -4.95 15.19
CA SER A 93 9.04 -3.85 14.42
C SER A 93 9.25 -4.21 12.95
N GLU A 94 9.41 -5.49 12.63
CA GLU A 94 9.55 -5.98 11.25
C GLU A 94 8.29 -5.73 10.42
N ILE A 95 7.10 -6.05 10.95
CA ILE A 95 5.83 -5.77 10.27
C ILE A 95 5.65 -4.26 10.05
N VAL A 96 5.95 -3.46 11.07
CA VAL A 96 5.87 -1.99 10.98
C VAL A 96 6.79 -1.45 9.89
N ASN A 97 8.04 -1.91 9.86
CA ASN A 97 9.01 -1.51 8.85
C ASN A 97 8.59 -1.94 7.45
N HIS A 98 8.05 -3.16 7.30
CA HIS A 98 7.53 -3.64 6.01
C HIS A 98 6.40 -2.74 5.49
N VAL A 99 5.45 -2.36 6.36
CA VAL A 99 4.37 -1.43 5.98
C VAL A 99 4.93 -0.08 5.53
N ILE A 100 5.84 0.51 6.31
CA ILE A 100 6.42 1.82 6.00
C ILE A 100 7.23 1.77 4.69
N GLN A 101 7.98 0.71 4.44
CA GLN A 101 8.88 0.66 3.29
C GLN A 101 8.19 0.23 2.00
N TYR A 102 7.25 -0.71 2.07
CA TYR A 102 6.79 -1.44 0.89
C TYR A 102 5.28 -1.56 0.75
N ALA A 103 4.49 -1.32 1.80
CA ALA A 103 3.09 -1.76 1.83
C ALA A 103 2.13 -0.72 2.44
N ARG A 104 2.35 0.58 2.23
CA ARG A 104 1.49 1.63 2.81
C ARG A 104 0.07 1.56 2.23
N LYS A 105 -0.06 1.46 0.90
CA LYS A 105 -1.36 1.39 0.21
C LYS A 105 -2.06 0.08 0.49
N THR A 106 -1.31 -1.01 0.50
CA THR A 106 -1.81 -2.35 0.87
C THR A 106 -2.35 -2.35 2.30
N PHE A 107 -1.59 -1.80 3.26
CA PHE A 107 -2.02 -1.71 4.65
C PHE A 107 -3.25 -0.80 4.83
N ALA A 108 -3.32 0.33 4.13
CA ALA A 108 -4.48 1.21 4.11
C ALA A 108 -5.73 0.52 3.54
N THR A 109 -5.55 -0.27 2.48
CA THR A 109 -6.62 -1.11 1.90
C THR A 109 -7.16 -2.09 2.95
N LEU A 110 -6.28 -2.73 3.74
CA LEU A 110 -6.70 -3.62 4.82
C LEU A 110 -7.54 -2.92 5.89
N GLN A 111 -7.35 -1.61 6.14
CA GLN A 111 -8.18 -0.86 7.09
C GLN A 111 -9.65 -0.78 6.66
N LEU A 112 -9.90 -0.77 5.34
CA LEU A 112 -11.25 -0.71 4.78
C LEU A 112 -11.90 -2.08 4.69
N VAL A 113 -11.10 -3.14 4.51
CA VAL A 113 -11.56 -4.53 4.45
C VAL A 113 -11.90 -5.06 5.83
N PHE A 114 -10.91 -5.11 6.74
CA PHE A 114 -11.05 -5.75 8.05
C PHE A 114 -11.31 -4.71 9.13
N LYS A 115 -12.31 -4.97 9.98
CA LYS A 115 -12.58 -4.14 11.16
C LYS A 115 -11.68 -4.57 12.32
N GLU A 116 -11.50 -5.87 12.52
CA GLU A 116 -10.78 -6.37 13.68
C GLU A 116 -9.26 -6.24 13.53
N PRO A 117 -8.54 -5.69 14.54
CA PRO A 117 -7.07 -5.60 14.51
C PRO A 117 -6.38 -6.94 14.29
N LYS A 118 -6.95 -8.01 14.87
CA LYS A 118 -6.43 -9.37 14.76
C LYS A 118 -6.42 -9.88 13.31
N GLU A 119 -7.48 -9.61 12.55
CA GLU A 119 -7.59 -10.02 11.14
C GLU A 119 -6.64 -9.21 10.26
N ARG A 120 -6.58 -7.87 10.48
CA ARG A 120 -5.60 -6.99 9.83
C ARG A 120 -4.18 -7.48 10.04
N ARG A 121 -3.84 -7.88 11.27
CA ARG A 121 -2.49 -8.38 11.61
C ARG A 121 -2.17 -9.68 10.90
N LYS A 122 -3.05 -10.67 10.94
CA LYS A 122 -2.85 -11.93 10.21
C LYS A 122 -2.68 -11.72 8.70
N ALA A 123 -3.49 -10.83 8.11
CA ALA A 123 -3.39 -10.51 6.68
C ALA A 123 -2.04 -9.85 6.37
N MET A 124 -1.59 -8.92 7.22
CA MET A 124 -0.31 -8.24 7.06
C MET A 124 0.89 -9.17 7.27
N GLU A 125 0.83 -10.11 8.21
CA GLU A 125 1.83 -11.17 8.41
C GLU A 125 1.91 -12.09 7.18
N ALA A 126 0.77 -12.49 6.61
CA ALA A 126 0.72 -13.27 5.38
C ALA A 126 1.30 -12.49 4.19
N PHE A 127 1.02 -11.20 4.07
CA PHE A 127 1.60 -10.35 3.02
C PHE A 127 3.10 -10.18 3.20
N GLN A 128 3.59 -9.90 4.40
CA GLN A 128 5.02 -9.76 4.68
C GLN A 128 5.79 -11.04 4.36
N SER A 129 5.31 -12.20 4.85
CA SER A 129 5.97 -13.50 4.63
C SER A 129 6.02 -13.92 3.16
N ASN A 130 5.13 -13.39 2.32
CA ASN A 130 5.06 -13.66 0.89
C ASN A 130 5.55 -12.50 0.01
N GLY A 131 6.18 -11.47 0.61
CA GLY A 131 6.69 -10.31 -0.13
C GLY A 131 5.61 -9.50 -0.85
N PHE A 132 4.35 -9.60 -0.42
CA PHE A 132 3.25 -8.82 -0.98
C PHE A 132 3.27 -7.39 -0.42
N GLY A 133 3.23 -6.41 -1.32
CA GLY A 133 3.28 -4.99 -1.00
C GLY A 133 2.59 -4.16 -2.08
N ASP A 134 2.83 -2.85 -2.07
CA ASP A 134 2.17 -1.89 -2.96
C ASP A 134 2.45 -2.17 -4.44
N ALA A 135 3.62 -2.72 -4.76
CA ALA A 135 3.98 -3.12 -6.12
C ALA A 135 3.09 -4.25 -6.69
N SER A 136 2.55 -5.11 -5.83
CA SER A 136 1.67 -6.23 -6.21
C SER A 136 0.18 -5.86 -6.10
N LEU A 137 -0.14 -4.69 -5.55
CA LEU A 137 -1.50 -4.27 -5.27
C LEU A 137 -2.33 -4.07 -6.55
N ASP A 138 -1.66 -3.74 -7.67
CA ASP A 138 -2.25 -3.56 -9.00
C ASP A 138 -2.45 -4.87 -9.79
N SER A 139 -2.14 -6.04 -9.21
CA SER A 139 -2.28 -7.30 -9.94
C SER A 139 -3.76 -7.62 -10.25
N ASP A 140 -4.05 -8.09 -11.46
CA ASP A 140 -5.37 -8.61 -11.83
C ASP A 140 -5.58 -10.07 -11.40
N ASP A 141 -4.52 -10.75 -10.96
CA ASP A 141 -4.54 -12.18 -10.62
C ASP A 141 -4.55 -12.41 -9.09
N LEU A 142 -5.35 -11.64 -8.35
CA LEU A 142 -5.53 -11.88 -6.92
C LEU A 142 -6.47 -13.05 -6.70
N LYS A 143 -6.01 -14.06 -5.96
CA LYS A 143 -6.78 -15.29 -5.68
C LYS A 143 -6.55 -15.75 -4.24
N VAL A 144 -7.61 -16.24 -3.62
CA VAL A 144 -7.52 -16.94 -2.34
C VAL A 144 -6.83 -18.31 -2.53
N CYS A 145 -6.01 -18.74 -1.57
CA CYS A 145 -5.47 -20.10 -1.58
C CYS A 145 -6.51 -21.10 -1.06
N ASP A 146 -7.17 -21.80 -1.98
CA ASP A 146 -8.10 -22.88 -1.63
C ASP A 146 -7.39 -24.20 -1.29
N SER A 147 -6.15 -24.39 -1.76
CA SER A 147 -5.37 -25.62 -1.60
C SER A 147 -4.62 -25.73 -0.27
N CYS A 148 -4.50 -24.64 0.48
CA CYS A 148 -3.67 -24.55 1.67
C CYS A 148 -4.45 -24.77 2.99
N ARG A 149 -5.73 -25.18 2.94
CA ARG A 149 -6.65 -25.21 4.10
C ARG A 149 -6.12 -25.90 5.36
N ASN A 150 -5.19 -26.85 5.22
CA ASN A 150 -4.63 -27.63 6.32
C ASN A 150 -3.12 -27.39 6.56
N GLN A 151 -2.51 -26.44 5.85
CA GLN A 151 -1.10 -26.13 6.01
C GLN A 151 -0.94 -24.99 7.02
N GLN A 152 -0.11 -25.20 8.05
CA GLN A 152 0.26 -24.15 9.00
C GLN A 152 1.00 -22.99 8.34
N HIS A 153 1.58 -23.20 7.14
CA HIS A 153 2.35 -22.21 6.40
C HIS A 153 1.91 -22.18 4.94
N CYS A 154 0.93 -21.32 4.64
CA CYS A 154 0.53 -21.00 3.28
C CYS A 154 1.51 -19.99 2.66
N ALA A 155 2.14 -20.35 1.54
CA ALA A 155 3.03 -19.46 0.78
C ALA A 155 2.28 -18.52 -0.19
N HIS A 156 0.99 -18.29 0.04
CA HIS A 156 0.19 -17.39 -0.78
C HIS A 156 -0.25 -16.17 0.05
N PRO A 157 -0.32 -14.96 -0.55
CA PRO A 157 -0.68 -13.74 0.17
C PRO A 157 -2.09 -13.77 0.78
N PHE A 158 -3.01 -14.57 0.22
CA PHE A 158 -4.41 -14.64 0.62
C PHE A 158 -4.79 -16.05 1.14
N PRO A 159 -4.29 -16.47 2.32
CA PRO A 159 -4.63 -17.78 2.90
C PRO A 159 -6.11 -17.85 3.30
N MET A 160 -6.81 -18.91 2.88
CA MET A 160 -8.20 -19.19 3.27
C MET A 160 -8.23 -20.35 4.29
N PRO A 161 -9.11 -20.32 5.31
CA PRO A 161 -10.24 -19.38 5.52
C PRO A 161 -9.96 -18.16 6.40
N ASP A 162 -8.77 -18.03 6.97
CA ASP A 162 -8.50 -17.02 8.00
C ASP A 162 -7.19 -16.29 7.68
N PRO A 163 -7.20 -14.95 7.51
CA PRO A 163 -8.36 -14.05 7.62
C PRO A 163 -9.17 -13.90 6.33
N TRP A 164 -8.81 -14.58 5.25
CA TRP A 164 -9.42 -14.35 3.94
C TRP A 164 -10.53 -15.34 3.61
N ASP A 165 -11.63 -14.80 3.08
CA ASP A 165 -12.60 -15.52 2.28
C ASP A 165 -12.82 -14.81 0.94
N LYS A 166 -13.70 -15.37 0.10
CA LYS A 166 -14.03 -14.79 -1.21
C LYS A 166 -14.67 -13.41 -1.10
N THR A 167 -15.40 -13.14 -0.02
CA THR A 167 -16.07 -11.85 0.21
C THR A 167 -15.05 -10.77 0.53
N CYS A 168 -14.13 -11.06 1.46
CA CYS A 168 -13.05 -10.18 1.86
C CYS A 168 -12.10 -9.89 0.69
N LEU A 169 -11.77 -10.89 -0.13
CA LEU A 169 -10.95 -10.67 -1.32
C LEU A 169 -11.66 -9.74 -2.32
N LYS A 170 -12.94 -9.99 -2.62
CA LYS A 170 -13.72 -9.11 -3.51
C LYS A 170 -13.79 -7.68 -2.98
N GLN A 171 -13.94 -7.51 -1.67
CA GLN A 171 -13.89 -6.20 -1.04
C GLN A 171 -12.52 -5.55 -1.16
N PHE A 172 -11.43 -6.29 -0.96
CA PHE A 172 -10.05 -5.81 -1.14
C PHE A 172 -9.81 -5.34 -2.58
N GLU A 173 -10.21 -6.14 -3.57
CA GLU A 173 -10.15 -5.78 -4.98
C GLU A 173 -10.96 -4.54 -5.33
N THR A 174 -12.03 -4.25 -4.59
CA THR A 174 -12.88 -3.08 -4.82
C THR A 174 -12.28 -1.83 -4.17
N VAL A 175 -11.86 -1.92 -2.90
CA VAL A 175 -11.40 -0.75 -2.15
C VAL A 175 -9.96 -0.33 -2.47
N ARG A 176 -9.14 -1.21 -3.08
CA ARG A 176 -7.75 -0.87 -3.47
C ARG A 176 -7.68 0.30 -4.46
N TRP A 177 -8.69 0.49 -5.31
CA TRP A 177 -8.68 1.51 -6.35
C TRP A 177 -8.59 2.93 -5.80
N HIS A 178 -9.04 3.16 -4.56
CA HIS A 178 -8.93 4.44 -3.87
C HIS A 178 -7.48 4.89 -3.60
N PHE A 179 -6.52 3.97 -3.62
CA PHE A 179 -5.10 4.21 -3.33
C PHE A 179 -4.21 4.12 -4.58
N LEU A 180 -4.79 3.70 -5.70
CA LEU A 180 -4.09 3.32 -6.91
C LEU A 180 -4.23 4.35 -8.05
N VAL A 181 -4.56 5.60 -7.72
CA VAL A 181 -4.63 6.69 -8.70
C VAL A 181 -3.28 6.87 -9.40
N PRO A 182 -3.22 6.71 -10.74
CA PRO A 182 -1.96 6.61 -11.47
C PRO A 182 -1.27 7.98 -11.60
N MET A 183 0.05 7.92 -11.81
CA MET A 183 0.88 9.05 -12.20
C MET A 183 1.03 9.05 -13.72
N PHE A 184 0.81 10.20 -14.37
CA PHE A 184 1.00 10.36 -15.80
C PHE A 184 2.36 10.98 -16.11
N GLU A 185 3.27 10.14 -16.56
CA GLU A 185 4.61 10.49 -16.99
C GLU A 185 4.58 11.11 -18.40
N ALA A 186 5.32 12.20 -18.58
CA ALA A 186 5.44 12.94 -19.84
C ALA A 186 5.99 12.10 -20.99
N GLU A 187 6.86 11.14 -20.68
CA GLU A 187 7.57 10.30 -21.67
C GLU A 187 6.73 9.11 -22.14
N LYS A 188 5.63 8.80 -21.45
CA LYS A 188 4.79 7.66 -21.78
C LYS A 188 3.56 8.09 -22.57
N PHE A 189 3.49 7.60 -23.80
CA PHE A 189 2.46 7.96 -24.77
C PHE A 189 1.11 7.26 -24.52
N GLN A 190 1.14 5.97 -24.13
CA GLN A 190 -0.05 5.15 -23.96
C GLN A 190 -0.07 4.49 -22.58
N TYR A 191 -1.26 4.42 -21.99
CA TYR A 191 -1.52 3.71 -20.75
C TYR A 191 -2.67 2.73 -20.95
N ASP A 192 -2.49 1.54 -20.41
CA ASP A 192 -3.55 0.54 -20.31
C ASP A 192 -3.89 0.39 -18.83
N PHE A 193 -5.16 0.58 -18.49
CA PHE A 193 -5.66 0.53 -17.13
C PHE A 193 -6.91 -0.36 -17.05
N ASP A 194 -7.10 -1.03 -15.91
CA ASP A 194 -8.39 -1.65 -15.57
C ASP A 194 -9.50 -0.60 -15.56
N SER A 195 -10.70 -0.96 -16.02
CA SER A 195 -11.83 -0.04 -16.14
C SER A 195 -12.34 0.51 -14.80
N ARG A 196 -11.98 -0.12 -13.67
CA ARG A 196 -12.28 0.34 -12.31
C ARG A 196 -11.23 1.32 -11.78
N ARG A 197 -10.12 1.53 -12.49
CA ARG A 197 -9.06 2.46 -12.09
C ARG A 197 -9.61 3.88 -12.06
N LEU A 198 -9.51 4.50 -10.88
CA LEU A 198 -9.75 5.94 -10.73
C LEU A 198 -8.62 6.70 -11.43
N LEU A 199 -8.99 7.48 -12.45
CA LEU A 199 -8.05 8.33 -13.19
C LEU A 199 -7.84 9.66 -12.45
N PRO A 200 -6.68 10.33 -12.60
CA PRO A 200 -6.31 11.53 -11.86
C PRO A 200 -7.03 12.80 -12.39
N PHE A 201 -8.35 12.71 -12.58
CA PHE A 201 -9.17 13.74 -13.19
C PHE A 201 -10.30 14.17 -12.27
N ARG A 202 -10.69 15.44 -12.36
CA ARG A 202 -11.88 16.01 -11.73
C ARG A 202 -12.73 16.73 -12.77
N SER A 203 -14.04 16.72 -12.57
CA SER A 203 -14.93 17.60 -13.34
C SER A 203 -14.63 19.06 -13.03
N LYS A 204 -14.61 19.91 -14.06
CA LYS A 204 -14.52 21.36 -13.87
C LYS A 204 -15.92 21.90 -13.57
N SER A 205 -16.07 22.53 -12.40
CA SER A 205 -17.35 23.07 -11.91
C SER A 205 -17.99 24.10 -12.85
N ASP A 206 -17.17 24.81 -13.64
CA ASP A 206 -17.61 25.95 -14.46
C ASP A 206 -17.67 25.66 -15.97
N VAL A 207 -17.57 24.40 -16.38
CA VAL A 207 -17.49 24.07 -17.81
C VAL A 207 -18.83 23.62 -18.38
N LYS A 208 -19.05 24.03 -19.63
CA LYS A 208 -20.17 23.61 -20.49
C LYS A 208 -20.38 22.09 -20.42
N PRO A 209 -21.63 21.61 -20.56
CA PRO A 209 -21.92 20.19 -20.61
C PRO A 209 -21.06 19.50 -21.67
N PRO A 210 -20.79 18.19 -21.51
CA PRO A 210 -20.04 17.40 -22.48
C PRO A 210 -20.53 17.66 -23.91
N GLY A 211 -19.59 17.84 -24.84
CA GLY A 211 -19.95 17.85 -26.25
C GLY A 211 -20.32 16.44 -26.66
N SER A 212 -21.56 16.23 -27.08
CA SER A 212 -22.05 14.92 -27.52
C SER A 212 -22.14 14.87 -29.03
N GLY A 213 -21.55 13.84 -29.64
CA GLY A 213 -21.69 13.51 -31.05
C GLY A 213 -22.29 12.12 -31.23
N ASN A 214 -22.52 11.70 -32.49
CA ASN A 214 -23.17 10.42 -32.78
C ASN A 214 -22.43 9.17 -32.26
N PHE A 215 -21.13 9.29 -31.96
CA PHE A 215 -20.27 8.15 -31.60
C PHE A 215 -19.48 8.34 -30.31
N SER A 216 -19.50 9.53 -29.71
CA SER A 216 -18.65 9.84 -28.56
C SER A 216 -19.13 11.05 -27.81
N ASP A 217 -18.89 11.04 -26.50
CA ASP A 217 -18.98 12.21 -25.65
C ASP A 217 -17.56 12.69 -25.30
N VAL A 218 -17.34 14.00 -25.40
CA VAL A 218 -16.07 14.63 -25.05
C VAL A 218 -16.29 15.59 -23.89
N SER A 219 -15.59 15.33 -22.79
CA SER A 219 -15.65 16.15 -21.57
C SER A 219 -14.31 16.85 -21.32
N CYS A 220 -14.36 18.11 -20.91
CA CYS A 220 -13.18 18.80 -20.40
C CYS A 220 -13.02 18.49 -18.92
N VAL A 221 -11.89 17.91 -18.54
CA VAL A 221 -11.56 17.58 -17.15
C VAL A 221 -10.37 18.41 -16.66
N GLU A 222 -10.23 18.47 -15.35
CA GLU A 222 -9.06 18.99 -14.68
C GLU A 222 -8.17 17.84 -14.22
N MET A 223 -6.87 17.89 -14.55
CA MET A 223 -5.90 16.89 -14.13
C MET A 223 -5.27 17.27 -12.80
N LEU A 224 -5.14 16.31 -11.89
CA LEU A 224 -4.47 16.53 -10.61
C LEU A 224 -3.00 16.87 -10.86
N ALA A 225 -2.57 18.06 -10.41
CA ALA A 225 -1.24 18.58 -10.70
C ALA A 225 -0.11 17.68 -10.18
N ASN A 226 -0.30 17.02 -9.04
CA ASN A 226 0.64 16.09 -8.42
C ASN A 226 0.56 14.66 -8.98
N LYS A 227 -0.22 14.42 -10.02
CA LYS A 227 -0.36 13.12 -10.70
C LYS A 227 0.06 13.20 -12.17
N GLN A 228 0.91 14.17 -12.51
CA GLN A 228 1.51 14.28 -13.83
C GLN A 228 2.90 14.91 -13.77
N THR A 229 3.77 14.60 -14.73
CA THR A 229 5.13 15.19 -14.85
C THR A 229 5.32 16.06 -16.09
N ALA A 230 4.34 16.13 -16.98
CA ALA A 230 4.41 16.89 -18.23
C ALA A 230 4.55 18.40 -18.01
N ILE A 231 3.96 18.92 -16.94
CA ILE A 231 3.97 20.34 -16.61
C ILE A 231 4.65 20.52 -15.25
N GLN A 232 5.84 21.13 -15.27
CA GLN A 232 6.52 21.56 -14.07
C GLN A 232 5.73 22.73 -13.46
N THR A 233 5.01 22.45 -12.38
CA THR A 233 4.26 23.47 -11.64
C THR A 233 5.12 23.95 -10.48
N PRO A 234 5.64 25.20 -10.49
CA PRO A 234 6.41 25.74 -9.38
C PRO A 234 5.55 25.97 -8.11
N ASN A 235 4.23 25.82 -8.22
CA ASN A 235 3.27 25.83 -7.13
C ASN A 235 2.18 24.79 -7.41
N LYS A 236 1.77 23.99 -6.41
CA LYS A 236 0.75 22.92 -6.47
C LYS A 236 -0.67 23.35 -6.93
N ARG A 237 -0.85 24.52 -7.57
CA ARG A 237 -2.12 25.00 -8.12
C ARG A 237 -2.18 24.81 -9.63
N LEU A 238 -2.90 23.75 -9.99
CA LEU A 238 -3.73 23.52 -11.18
C LEU A 238 -3.49 24.45 -12.38
N LEU A 239 -3.03 23.86 -13.49
CA LEU A 239 -2.94 24.53 -14.78
C LEU A 239 -4.07 24.06 -15.70
N LEU A 240 -4.76 25.04 -16.29
CA LEU A 240 -5.67 24.85 -17.40
C LEU A 240 -4.85 24.53 -18.65
N LEU A 241 -4.98 23.31 -19.18
CA LEU A 241 -4.50 23.03 -20.54
C LEU A 241 -5.38 23.81 -21.53
N PRO A 242 -4.80 24.68 -22.38
CA PRO A 242 -5.56 25.36 -23.41
C PRO A 242 -6.03 24.34 -24.44
N SER A 243 -7.33 24.36 -24.72
CA SER A 243 -7.93 23.56 -25.80
C SER A 243 -7.37 24.06 -27.13
N LYS A 244 -6.44 23.31 -27.73
CA LYS A 244 -6.04 23.56 -29.12
C LYS A 244 -7.16 23.05 -30.01
N HIS A 245 -7.99 23.96 -30.50
CA HIS A 245 -8.93 23.66 -31.57
C HIS A 245 -8.14 23.28 -32.82
N TYR A 246 -8.12 21.98 -33.16
CA TYR A 246 -7.81 21.53 -34.50
C TYR A 246 -9.08 21.68 -35.33
N VAL A 247 -9.07 22.65 -36.24
CA VAL A 247 -10.03 22.73 -37.35
C VAL A 247 -9.46 21.83 -38.44
N HIS A 248 -10.17 20.75 -38.75
CA HIS A 248 -9.96 19.94 -39.95
C HIS A 248 -10.80 20.48 -41.10
#